data_AF-A0AA92Y9P5-F1
#
_entry.id   AF-A0AA92Y9P5-F1
#
_cell.length_a   1.000
_cell.length_b   1.000
_cell.length_c   1.000
_cell.angle_alpha   90.00
_cell.angle_beta   90.00
_cell.angle_gamma   90.00
#
_symmetry.space_group_name_H-M   'P 1'
#
loop_
_entity.id
_entity.type
_entity.pdbx_description
1 polymer ?
#
loop_
_entity_poly.entity_id
_entity_poly.type
_entity_poly.pdbx_seq_one_letter_code
_entity_poly.pdbx_strand_id
1 'polypeptide(L)'
;MVRLWKYHKFSIIFTVVCALFYWNFAYRLDRIDFLKMFGLWTGLFFLSYKIVQTNPNSIKLLASIALGFRIIFLFAIPNLSQDFYRFIWDGRMLLEGFNPYLSLPEIWIAQGSAPIAQAQELYEGMGTLNGSHYTNYPPVSQFCYLIAGIFAGKSILGSVVVMRFLIILADIGTFFFGRKLLRLLQIPENRIFWYILNPFVILELTGNLHFESVMIFFIIWSLYL
;
A
#
# COMPACT_ATOMS: atom_id res chain seq x y z
N MET A 1 -14.45 25.25 12.93
CA MET A 1 -14.63 25.15 11.47
C MET A 1 -14.35 26.45 10.71
N VAL A 2 -14.88 27.61 11.13
CA VAL A 2 -14.74 28.91 10.40
C VAL A 2 -13.28 29.36 10.18
N ARG A 3 -12.38 29.11 11.14
CA ARG A 3 -10.96 29.53 11.06
C ARG A 3 -10.13 28.71 10.06
N LEU A 4 -10.39 27.41 9.93
CA LEU A 4 -9.71 26.51 8.96
C LEU A 4 -10.11 26.87 7.51
N TRP A 5 -11.39 27.13 7.29
CA TRP A 5 -11.90 27.53 5.97
C TRP A 5 -11.26 28.83 5.49
N LYS A 6 -11.12 29.83 6.37
CA LYS A 6 -10.58 31.15 6.01
C LYS A 6 -9.14 31.09 5.48
N TYR A 7 -8.31 30.16 5.98
CA TYR A 7 -6.89 30.06 5.60
C TYR A 7 -6.55 28.91 4.64
N HIS A 8 -7.41 27.88 4.53
CA HIS A 8 -7.10 26.66 3.74
C HIS A 8 -8.20 26.28 2.74
N LYS A 9 -9.07 27.21 2.31
CA LYS A 9 -10.19 26.91 1.40
C LYS A 9 -9.76 26.10 0.16
N PHE A 10 -8.69 26.52 -0.52
CA PHE A 10 -8.18 25.81 -1.68
C PHE A 10 -7.61 24.43 -1.34
N SER A 11 -6.84 24.32 -0.24
CA SER A 11 -6.29 23.04 0.23
C SER A 11 -7.39 22.04 0.57
N ILE A 12 -8.49 22.49 1.18
CA ILE A 12 -9.64 21.64 1.49
C ILE A 12 -10.30 21.14 0.19
N ILE A 13 -10.54 22.04 -0.77
CA ILE A 13 -11.12 21.67 -2.07
C ILE A 13 -10.23 20.65 -2.78
N PHE A 14 -8.92 20.90 -2.89
CA PHE A 14 -7.99 19.96 -3.51
C PHE A 14 -7.95 18.62 -2.79
N THR A 15 -8.00 18.62 -1.45
CA THR A 15 -8.04 17.39 -0.64
C THR A 15 -9.30 16.57 -0.92
N VAL A 16 -10.47 17.21 -0.97
CA VAL A 16 -11.73 16.54 -1.26
C VAL A 16 -11.73 15.96 -2.68
N VAL A 17 -11.27 16.73 -3.68
CA VAL A 17 -11.17 16.25 -5.06
C VAL A 17 -10.18 15.09 -5.17
N CYS A 18 -9.00 15.17 -4.52
CA CYS A 18 -8.06 14.05 -4.44
C CYS A 18 -8.71 12.82 -3.81
N ALA A 19 -9.44 12.98 -2.69
CA ALA A 19 -10.09 11.87 -2.02
C ALA A 19 -11.14 11.19 -2.94
N LEU A 20 -11.89 11.98 -3.71
CA LEU A 20 -12.82 11.45 -4.71
C LEU A 20 -12.09 10.71 -5.84
N PHE A 21 -10.93 11.22 -6.29
CA PHE A 21 -10.13 10.55 -7.31
C PHE A 21 -9.53 9.24 -6.79
N TYR A 22 -8.97 9.22 -5.58
CA TYR A 22 -8.50 7.99 -4.93
C TYR A 22 -9.62 6.99 -4.72
N TRP A 23 -10.81 7.43 -4.28
CA TRP A 23 -11.96 6.54 -4.14
C TRP A 23 -12.42 5.98 -5.49
N ASN A 24 -12.45 6.81 -6.54
CA ASN A 24 -12.78 6.35 -7.88
C ASN A 24 -11.74 5.33 -8.39
N PHE A 25 -10.46 5.57 -8.13
CA PHE A 25 -9.38 4.64 -8.43
C PHE A 25 -9.55 3.31 -7.70
N ALA A 26 -9.81 3.36 -6.39
CA ALA A 26 -9.87 2.19 -5.53
C ALA A 26 -11.08 1.27 -5.80
N TYR A 27 -12.23 1.85 -6.15
CA TYR A 27 -13.51 1.11 -6.15
C TYR A 27 -14.23 1.09 -7.50
N ARG A 28 -13.78 1.89 -8.49
CA ARG A 28 -14.49 2.08 -9.77
C ARG A 28 -13.60 2.01 -10.99
N LEU A 29 -12.28 1.90 -10.85
CA LEU A 29 -11.37 1.78 -11.99
C LEU A 29 -11.31 0.31 -12.42
N ASP A 30 -11.51 0.07 -13.71
CA ASP A 30 -11.11 -1.19 -14.34
C ASP A 30 -9.68 -1.03 -14.85
N ARG A 31 -8.82 -2.02 -14.63
CA ARG A 31 -7.40 -1.99 -15.02
C ARG A 31 -7.22 -1.77 -16.52
N ILE A 32 -8.16 -2.23 -17.35
CA ILE A 32 -8.08 -2.08 -18.82
C ILE A 32 -8.47 -0.67 -19.30
N ASP A 33 -9.11 0.14 -18.45
CA ASP A 33 -9.54 1.50 -18.79
C ASP A 33 -8.37 2.48 -18.68
N PHE A 34 -7.51 2.45 -19.70
CA PHE A 34 -6.29 3.25 -19.75
C PHE A 34 -6.57 4.76 -19.64
N LEU A 35 -7.61 5.27 -20.32
CA LEU A 35 -7.91 6.70 -20.33
C LEU A 35 -8.33 7.19 -18.94
N LYS A 36 -9.20 6.44 -18.26
CA LYS A 36 -9.60 6.75 -16.90
C LYS A 36 -8.43 6.63 -15.92
N MET A 37 -7.64 5.57 -16.03
CA MET A 37 -6.45 5.38 -15.21
C MET A 37 -5.48 6.56 -15.37
N PHE A 38 -5.11 6.89 -16.61
CA PHE A 38 -4.19 7.98 -16.93
C PHE A 38 -4.71 9.35 -16.46
N GLY A 39 -6.00 9.62 -16.67
CA GLY A 39 -6.65 10.85 -16.21
C GLY A 39 -6.63 10.99 -14.68
N LEU A 40 -6.96 9.91 -13.95
CA LEU A 40 -6.92 9.89 -12.49
C LEU A 40 -5.48 10.10 -11.98
N TRP A 41 -4.50 9.39 -12.54
CA TRP A 41 -3.09 9.56 -12.18
C TRP A 41 -2.61 11.00 -12.38
N THR A 42 -2.84 11.57 -13.56
CA THR A 42 -2.42 12.94 -13.89
C THR A 42 -3.08 13.96 -12.95
N GLY A 43 -4.39 13.80 -12.72
CA GLY A 43 -5.14 14.64 -11.80
C GLY A 43 -4.64 14.55 -10.36
N LEU A 44 -4.38 13.34 -9.87
CA LEU A 44 -3.83 13.10 -8.53
C LEU A 44 -2.44 13.74 -8.37
N PHE A 45 -1.55 13.60 -9.36
CA PHE A 45 -0.22 14.22 -9.33
C PHE A 45 -0.32 15.75 -9.26
N PHE A 46 -1.15 16.35 -10.11
CA PHE A 46 -1.35 17.80 -10.10
C PHE A 46 -1.93 18.28 -8.77
N LEU A 47 -2.96 17.62 -8.25
CA LEU A 47 -3.60 18.03 -7.00
C LEU A 47 -2.72 17.80 -5.78
N SER A 48 -2.02 16.66 -5.68
CA SER A 48 -1.02 16.41 -4.62
C SER A 48 0.08 17.46 -4.64
N TYR A 49 0.60 17.81 -5.83
CA TYR A 49 1.56 18.90 -5.99
C TYR A 49 1.02 20.23 -5.45
N LYS A 50 -0.23 20.60 -5.79
CA LYS A 50 -0.86 21.82 -5.29
C LYS A 50 -1.09 21.79 -3.78
N ILE A 51 -1.46 20.65 -3.21
CA ILE A 51 -1.62 20.49 -1.75
C ILE A 51 -0.29 20.75 -1.03
N VAL A 52 0.80 20.13 -1.48
CA VAL A 52 2.13 20.33 -0.87
C VAL A 52 2.60 21.77 -1.03
N GLN A 53 2.47 22.34 -2.24
CA GLN A 53 2.92 23.70 -2.56
C GLN A 53 2.20 24.79 -1.74
N THR A 54 0.90 24.63 -1.49
CA THR A 54 0.08 25.64 -0.81
C THR A 54 0.12 25.54 0.72
N ASN A 55 0.67 24.47 1.29
CA ASN A 55 0.71 24.25 2.74
C ASN A 55 2.11 23.87 3.27
N PRO A 56 3.20 24.52 2.82
CA PRO A 56 4.58 24.05 3.05
C PRO A 56 4.99 23.98 4.53
N ASN A 57 4.31 24.72 5.41
CA ASN A 57 4.60 24.78 6.84
C ASN A 57 3.56 24.03 7.70
N SER A 58 2.52 23.46 7.08
CA SER A 58 1.39 22.86 7.81
C SER A 58 1.57 21.35 7.97
N ILE A 59 2.62 20.95 8.70
CA ILE A 59 3.01 19.54 8.88
C ILE A 59 1.83 18.68 9.36
N LYS A 60 1.08 19.12 10.38
CA LYS A 60 -0.08 18.38 10.91
C LYS A 60 -1.15 18.16 9.85
N LEU A 61 -1.48 19.21 9.07
CA LEU A 61 -2.47 19.13 8.01
C LEU A 61 -2.05 18.14 6.93
N LEU A 62 -0.82 18.28 6.41
CA LEU A 62 -0.30 17.41 5.35
C LEU A 62 -0.17 15.95 5.81
N ALA A 63 0.22 15.71 7.06
CA ALA A 63 0.27 14.36 7.63
C ALA A 63 -1.12 13.74 7.77
N SER A 64 -2.12 14.51 8.23
CA SER A 64 -3.51 14.04 8.29
C SER A 64 -4.07 13.74 6.89
N ILE A 65 -3.76 14.57 5.89
CA ILE A 65 -4.17 14.31 4.50
C ILE A 65 -3.50 13.03 3.97
N ALA A 66 -2.20 12.85 4.19
CA ALA A 66 -1.46 11.68 3.73
C ALA A 66 -1.97 10.38 4.34
N LEU A 67 -2.32 10.40 5.63
CA LEU A 67 -2.94 9.26 6.31
C LEU A 67 -4.38 9.04 5.81
N GLY A 68 -5.16 10.11 5.66
CA GLY A 68 -6.53 10.05 5.15
C GLY A 68 -6.60 9.40 3.76
N PHE A 69 -5.71 9.77 2.85
CA PHE A 69 -5.64 9.15 1.51
C PHE A 69 -5.34 7.66 1.55
N ARG A 70 -4.47 7.21 2.46
CA ARG A 70 -4.19 5.78 2.65
C ARG A 70 -5.38 5.01 3.20
N ILE A 71 -6.13 5.62 4.13
CA ILE A 71 -7.32 5.00 4.74
C ILE A 71 -8.43 4.75 3.71
N ILE A 72 -8.52 5.55 2.62
CA ILE A 72 -9.49 5.32 1.54
C ILE A 72 -9.35 3.91 0.95
N PHE A 73 -8.11 3.39 0.88
CA PHE A 73 -7.81 2.08 0.33
C PHE A 73 -8.04 0.94 1.32
N LEU A 74 -8.34 1.20 2.60
CA LEU A 74 -8.29 0.18 3.66
C LEU A 74 -9.03 -1.12 3.29
N PHE A 75 -10.24 -0.99 2.71
CA PHE A 75 -11.10 -2.11 2.31
C PHE A 75 -11.14 -2.36 0.80
N ALA A 76 -10.27 -1.72 0.02
CA ALA A 76 -10.19 -1.93 -1.41
C ALA A 76 -9.42 -3.23 -1.73
N ILE A 77 -9.89 -4.00 -2.71
CA ILE A 77 -9.09 -5.10 -3.29
C ILE A 77 -8.11 -4.48 -4.28
N PRO A 78 -6.80 -4.81 -4.23
CA PRO A 78 -5.83 -4.35 -5.23
C PRO A 78 -6.30 -4.62 -6.66
N ASN A 79 -6.12 -3.63 -7.54
CA ASN A 79 -6.63 -3.69 -8.91
C ASN A 79 -5.51 -3.69 -9.95
N LEU A 80 -4.35 -3.11 -9.65
CA LEU A 80 -3.23 -3.04 -10.60
C LEU A 80 -2.23 -4.18 -10.41
N SER A 81 -2.28 -4.89 -9.28
CA SER A 81 -1.41 -6.03 -8.98
C SER A 81 -2.23 -7.23 -8.54
N GLN A 82 -1.80 -8.41 -8.99
CA GLN A 82 -2.32 -9.72 -8.60
C GLN A 82 -1.42 -10.42 -7.58
N ASP A 83 -0.29 -9.82 -7.21
CA ASP A 83 0.72 -10.43 -6.33
C ASP A 83 0.18 -10.66 -4.91
N PHE A 84 -0.80 -9.86 -4.48
CA PHE A 84 -1.41 -10.02 -3.16
C PHE A 84 -2.06 -11.38 -2.95
N TYR A 85 -2.54 -12.05 -4.00
CA TYR A 85 -3.00 -13.43 -3.90
C TYR A 85 -1.88 -14.38 -3.52
N ARG A 86 -0.68 -14.17 -4.08
CA ARG A 86 0.51 -14.94 -3.74
C ARG A 86 1.00 -14.65 -2.32
N PHE A 87 0.92 -13.39 -1.87
CA PHE A 87 1.22 -13.03 -0.49
C PHE A 87 0.33 -13.80 0.49
N ILE A 88 -0.97 -13.85 0.22
CA ILE A 88 -1.92 -14.57 1.08
C ILE A 88 -1.65 -16.07 1.06
N TRP A 89 -1.38 -16.64 -0.12
CA TRP A 89 -1.00 -18.05 -0.26
C TRP A 89 0.20 -18.38 0.61
N ASP A 90 1.31 -17.66 0.44
CA ASP A 90 2.55 -17.94 1.16
C ASP A 90 2.38 -17.77 2.67
N GLY A 91 1.69 -16.70 3.11
CA GLY A 91 1.40 -16.47 4.52
C GLY A 91 0.58 -17.58 5.17
N ARG A 92 -0.40 -18.14 4.45
CA ARG A 92 -1.20 -19.28 4.94
C ARG A 92 -0.40 -20.58 4.93
N MET A 93 0.42 -20.82 3.90
CA MET A 93 1.30 -22.00 3.88
C MET A 93 2.28 -22.00 5.05
N LEU A 94 2.88 -20.85 5.36
CA LEU A 94 3.75 -20.68 6.52
C LEU A 94 3.01 -20.96 7.84
N LEU A 95 1.76 -20.51 7.95
CA LEU A 95 0.93 -20.76 9.14
C LEU A 95 0.64 -22.25 9.35
N GLU A 96 0.45 -23.00 8.27
CA GLU A 96 0.27 -24.47 8.27
C GLU A 96 1.61 -25.23 8.43
N GLY A 97 2.73 -24.53 8.63
CA GLY A 97 4.05 -25.12 8.85
C GLY A 97 4.80 -25.52 7.58
N PHE A 98 4.32 -25.12 6.41
CA PHE A 98 4.97 -25.39 5.13
C PHE A 98 5.86 -24.23 4.68
N ASN A 99 6.99 -24.57 4.07
CA ASN A 99 7.90 -23.59 3.51
C ASN A 99 7.48 -23.21 2.06
N PRO A 100 7.05 -21.96 1.79
CA PRO A 100 6.59 -21.54 0.47
C PRO A 100 7.71 -21.46 -0.58
N TYR A 101 8.98 -21.44 -0.16
CA TYR A 101 10.13 -21.49 -1.06
C TYR A 101 10.38 -22.90 -1.63
N LEU A 102 9.79 -23.94 -1.04
CA LEU A 102 10.01 -25.34 -1.42
C LEU A 102 8.88 -25.93 -2.26
N SER A 103 7.80 -25.18 -2.52
CA SER A 103 6.65 -25.70 -3.26
C SER A 103 6.02 -24.66 -4.18
N LEU A 104 5.42 -25.17 -5.26
CA LEU A 104 4.68 -24.36 -6.23
C LEU A 104 3.18 -24.43 -5.90
N PRO A 105 2.44 -23.31 -5.92
CA PRO A 105 1.00 -23.31 -5.78
C PRO A 105 0.31 -24.27 -6.77
N GLU A 106 0.76 -24.30 -8.02
CA GLU A 106 0.22 -25.19 -9.06
C GLU A 106 0.27 -26.68 -8.68
N ILE A 107 1.35 -27.13 -8.03
CA ILE A 107 1.48 -28.53 -7.61
C ILE A 107 0.43 -28.88 -6.54
N TRP A 108 0.24 -28.00 -5.56
CA TRP A 108 -0.76 -28.18 -4.50
C TRP A 108 -2.19 -28.21 -5.05
N ILE A 109 -2.48 -27.37 -6.04
CA ILE A 109 -3.77 -27.33 -6.72
C ILE A 109 -3.99 -28.58 -7.56
N ALA A 110 -3.01 -28.99 -8.37
CA ALA A 110 -3.11 -30.19 -9.22
C ALA A 110 -3.32 -31.47 -8.39
N GLN A 111 -2.75 -31.53 -7.19
CA GLN A 111 -2.93 -32.65 -6.27
C GLN A 111 -4.23 -32.60 -5.46
N GLY A 112 -4.94 -31.45 -5.46
CA GLY A 112 -6.13 -31.24 -4.63
C GLY A 112 -5.85 -31.31 -3.12
N SER A 113 -4.61 -31.07 -2.70
CA SER A 113 -4.11 -31.31 -1.35
C SER A 113 -3.68 -30.03 -0.61
N ALA A 114 -3.94 -28.86 -1.19
CA ALA A 114 -3.57 -27.57 -0.60
C ALA A 114 -4.18 -27.41 0.81
N PRO A 115 -3.36 -27.25 1.87
CA PRO A 115 -3.83 -27.25 3.26
C PRO A 115 -4.41 -25.90 3.71
N ILE A 116 -4.68 -24.98 2.78
CA ILE A 116 -5.06 -23.60 3.08
C ILE A 116 -6.46 -23.29 2.57
N ALA A 117 -7.17 -22.42 3.29
CA ALA A 117 -8.48 -21.94 2.85
C ALA A 117 -8.38 -21.17 1.54
N GLN A 118 -9.41 -21.30 0.70
CA GLN A 118 -9.55 -20.59 -0.58
C GLN A 118 -8.39 -20.82 -1.56
N ALA A 119 -7.76 -22.00 -1.51
CA ALA A 119 -6.59 -22.29 -2.33
C ALA A 119 -6.89 -22.08 -3.83
N GLN A 120 -8.04 -22.57 -4.31
CA GLN A 120 -8.44 -22.45 -5.71
C GLN A 120 -8.62 -20.97 -6.10
N GLU A 121 -9.33 -20.19 -5.30
CA GLU A 121 -9.57 -18.77 -5.57
C GLU A 121 -8.27 -17.95 -5.53
N LEU A 122 -7.35 -18.27 -4.62
CA LEU A 122 -6.04 -17.63 -4.55
C LEU A 122 -5.20 -17.98 -5.79
N TYR A 123 -5.22 -19.23 -6.24
CA TYR A 123 -4.48 -19.68 -7.41
C TYR A 123 -5.01 -19.04 -8.70
N GLU A 124 -6.33 -19.03 -8.88
CA GLU A 124 -6.98 -18.36 -10.00
C GLU A 124 -6.68 -16.86 -10.02
N GLY A 125 -6.73 -16.21 -8.84
CA GLY A 125 -6.43 -14.79 -8.70
C GLY A 125 -4.98 -14.42 -9.00
N MET A 126 -4.01 -15.24 -8.59
CA MET A 126 -2.59 -14.97 -8.86
C MET A 126 -2.17 -15.31 -10.29
N GLY A 127 -2.92 -16.19 -10.97
CA GLY A 127 -2.67 -16.65 -12.33
C GLY A 127 -1.40 -17.47 -12.48
N THR A 128 -1.11 -17.91 -13.71
CA THR A 128 0.05 -18.77 -14.02
C THR A 128 1.38 -18.10 -13.69
N LEU A 129 1.49 -16.77 -13.87
CA LEU A 129 2.72 -16.01 -13.58
C LEU A 129 3.23 -16.25 -12.16
N ASN A 130 2.34 -16.15 -11.16
CA ASN A 130 2.71 -16.39 -9.76
C ASN A 130 2.52 -17.86 -9.35
N GLY A 131 1.55 -18.56 -9.92
CA GLY A 131 1.17 -19.91 -9.51
C GLY A 131 2.14 -21.01 -9.95
N SER A 132 2.87 -20.80 -11.05
CA SER A 132 3.83 -21.77 -11.62
C SER A 132 5.29 -21.54 -11.20
N HIS A 133 5.56 -20.53 -10.35
CA HIS A 133 6.91 -20.18 -9.90
C HIS A 133 7.07 -20.29 -8.38
N TYR A 134 8.31 -20.51 -7.93
CA TYR A 134 8.65 -20.41 -6.51
C TYR A 134 8.54 -18.97 -6.04
N THR A 135 8.23 -18.78 -4.76
CA THR A 135 8.16 -17.43 -4.20
C THR A 135 9.52 -16.74 -4.29
N ASN A 136 9.51 -15.52 -4.80
CA ASN A 136 10.67 -14.63 -4.90
C ASN A 136 10.69 -13.59 -3.78
N TYR A 137 9.67 -13.56 -2.91
CA TYR A 137 9.56 -12.55 -1.88
C TYR A 137 10.51 -12.83 -0.73
N PRO A 138 11.21 -11.81 -0.18
CA PRO A 138 12.21 -12.01 0.85
C PRO A 138 11.60 -12.39 2.20
N PRO A 139 12.39 -12.95 3.15
CA PRO A 139 11.90 -13.40 4.46
C PRO A 139 11.14 -12.35 5.27
N VAL A 140 11.51 -11.06 5.16
CA VAL A 140 10.80 -9.97 5.86
C VAL A 140 9.38 -9.80 5.30
N SER A 141 9.20 -9.88 3.98
CA SER A 141 7.88 -9.84 3.35
C SER A 141 7.06 -11.07 3.74
N GLN A 142 7.67 -12.26 3.72
CA GLN A 142 7.05 -13.50 4.18
C GLN A 142 6.56 -13.42 5.62
N PHE A 143 7.32 -12.77 6.50
CA PHE A 143 6.90 -12.53 7.88
C PHE A 143 5.65 -11.65 7.94
N CYS A 144 5.55 -10.60 7.12
CA CYS A 144 4.33 -9.80 7.03
C CYS A 144 3.13 -10.59 6.48
N TYR A 145 3.37 -11.51 5.54
CA TYR A 145 2.33 -12.39 5.00
C TYR A 145 1.83 -13.38 6.07
N LEU A 146 2.74 -13.93 6.87
CA LEU A 146 2.40 -14.78 8.01
C LEU A 146 1.53 -14.01 9.03
N ILE A 147 1.88 -12.76 9.35
CA ILE A 147 1.05 -11.90 10.22
C ILE A 147 -0.37 -11.78 9.64
N ALA A 148 -0.50 -11.56 8.32
CA ALA A 148 -1.80 -11.52 7.67
C ALA A 148 -2.54 -12.87 7.76
N GLY A 149 -1.84 -14.00 7.63
CA GLY A 149 -2.39 -15.34 7.85
C GLY A 149 -2.93 -15.53 9.27
N ILE A 150 -2.19 -15.09 10.29
CA ILE A 150 -2.58 -15.20 11.70
C ILE A 150 -3.85 -14.40 12.00
N PHE A 151 -3.92 -13.13 11.59
CA PHE A 151 -5.01 -12.24 11.98
C PHE A 151 -6.25 -12.33 11.10
N ALA A 152 -6.10 -12.69 9.82
CA ALA A 152 -7.23 -12.76 8.89
C ALA A 152 -7.72 -14.19 8.62
N GLY A 153 -6.94 -15.20 9.02
CA GLY A 153 -7.23 -16.61 8.83
C GLY A 153 -7.65 -16.91 7.39
N LYS A 154 -8.95 -17.17 7.20
CA LYS A 154 -9.56 -17.66 5.97
C LYS A 154 -10.19 -16.57 5.09
N SER A 155 -9.94 -15.28 5.34
CA SER A 155 -10.52 -14.18 4.53
C SER A 155 -9.48 -13.47 3.66
N ILE A 156 -9.70 -13.43 2.34
CA ILE A 156 -8.86 -12.65 1.39
C ILE A 156 -8.88 -11.17 1.76
N LEU A 157 -10.07 -10.58 1.92
CA LEU A 157 -10.22 -9.18 2.28
C LEU A 157 -9.59 -8.89 3.64
N GLY A 158 -9.75 -9.79 4.61
CA GLY A 158 -9.10 -9.68 5.91
C GLY A 158 -7.57 -9.61 5.78
N SER A 159 -6.97 -10.50 4.99
CA SER A 159 -5.51 -10.52 4.80
C SER A 159 -5.03 -9.25 4.11
N VAL A 160 -5.78 -8.77 3.11
CA VAL A 160 -5.53 -7.50 2.44
C VAL A 160 -5.55 -6.33 3.44
N VAL A 161 -6.54 -6.26 4.32
CA VAL A 161 -6.63 -5.21 5.37
C VAL A 161 -5.44 -5.27 6.32
N VAL A 162 -5.04 -6.46 6.78
CA VAL A 162 -3.89 -6.63 7.68
C VAL A 162 -2.59 -6.19 7.00
N MET A 163 -2.34 -6.65 5.77
CA MET A 163 -1.15 -6.24 5.00
C MET A 163 -1.13 -4.73 4.77
N ARG A 164 -2.27 -4.13 4.43
CA ARG A 164 -2.39 -2.68 4.24
C ARG A 164 -2.10 -1.92 5.52
N PHE A 165 -2.55 -2.43 6.67
CA PHE A 165 -2.26 -1.84 7.97
C PHE A 165 -0.75 -1.85 8.26
N LEU A 166 -0.06 -2.96 7.99
CA LEU A 166 1.40 -3.06 8.14
C LEU A 166 2.12 -2.04 7.23
N ILE A 167 1.68 -1.89 5.99
CA ILE A 167 2.24 -0.91 5.03
C ILE A 167 2.00 0.52 5.51
N ILE A 168 0.81 0.85 6.02
CA ILE A 168 0.50 2.17 6.58
C ILE A 168 1.38 2.47 7.80
N LEU A 169 1.61 1.48 8.67
CA LEU A 169 2.53 1.64 9.81
C LEU A 169 3.96 1.91 9.34
N ALA A 170 4.43 1.20 8.30
CA ALA A 170 5.74 1.45 7.70
C ALA A 170 5.83 2.86 7.09
N ASP A 171 4.79 3.33 6.42
CA ASP A 171 4.75 4.70 5.88
C ASP A 171 4.75 5.76 6.99
N ILE A 172 4.07 5.52 8.12
CA ILE A 172 4.13 6.37 9.31
C ILE A 172 5.55 6.37 9.90
N GLY A 173 6.20 5.20 9.97
CA GLY A 173 7.60 5.08 10.37
C GLY A 173 8.53 5.86 9.44
N THR A 174 8.34 5.74 8.13
CA THR A 174 9.09 6.46 7.09
C THR A 174 8.92 7.97 7.24
N PHE A 175 7.70 8.43 7.51
CA PHE A 175 7.45 9.84 7.80
C PHE A 175 8.21 10.32 9.04
N PHE A 176 8.15 9.55 10.12
CA PHE A 176 8.75 9.92 11.40
C PHE A 176 10.27 9.97 11.32
N PHE A 177 10.92 8.90 10.86
CA PHE A 177 12.38 8.85 10.73
C PHE A 177 12.87 9.69 9.56
N GLY A 178 12.15 9.75 8.45
CA GLY A 178 12.50 10.58 7.30
C GLY A 178 12.60 12.06 7.68
N ARG A 179 11.68 12.59 8.50
CA ARG A 179 11.78 13.96 9.03
C ARG A 179 12.99 14.16 9.92
N LYS A 180 13.34 13.17 10.75
CA LYS A 180 14.52 13.25 11.60
C LYS A 180 15.81 13.21 10.77
N LEU A 181 15.86 12.34 9.76
CA LEU A 181 16.95 12.26 8.80
C LEU A 181 17.14 13.58 8.05
N LEU A 182 16.05 14.19 7.55
CA LEU A 182 16.12 15.49 6.89
C LEU A 182 16.71 16.58 7.82
N ARG A 183 16.35 16.59 9.11
CA ARG A 183 16.97 17.50 10.09
C ARG A 183 18.47 17.26 10.25
N LEU A 184 18.89 16.01 10.37
CA LEU A 184 20.32 15.67 10.46
C LEU A 184 21.09 16.16 9.23
N LEU A 185 20.48 16.06 8.05
CA LEU A 185 21.05 16.53 6.78
C LEU A 185 20.89 18.04 6.55
N GLN A 186 20.33 18.79 7.51
CA GLN A 186 20.02 20.22 7.40
C GLN A 186 19.10 20.57 6.21
N ILE A 187 18.29 19.61 5.76
CA ILE A 187 17.28 19.77 4.72
C ILE A 187 15.94 20.10 5.38
N PRO A 188 15.13 21.02 4.82
CA PRO A 188 13.81 21.31 5.36
C PRO A 188 12.93 20.06 5.52
N GLU A 189 12.44 19.82 6.73
CA GLU A 189 11.63 18.62 7.08
C GLU A 189 10.38 18.47 6.22
N ASN A 190 9.82 19.58 5.74
CA ASN A 190 8.62 19.58 4.92
C ASN A 190 8.84 18.89 3.56
N ARG A 191 10.09 18.67 3.13
CA ARG A 191 10.38 17.93 1.90
C ARG A 191 9.91 16.48 1.94
N ILE A 192 9.73 15.89 3.14
CA ILE A 192 9.15 14.54 3.28
C ILE A 192 7.76 14.44 2.63
N PHE A 193 7.03 15.55 2.54
CA PHE A 193 5.69 15.55 1.99
C PHE A 193 5.65 15.34 0.49
N TRP A 194 6.75 15.65 -0.23
CA TRP A 194 6.88 15.29 -1.64
C TRP A 194 6.93 13.77 -1.86
N TYR A 195 7.40 13.01 -0.87
CA TYR A 195 7.36 11.56 -0.89
C TYR A 195 6.02 11.02 -0.39
N ILE A 196 5.58 11.40 0.82
CA ILE A 196 4.44 10.74 1.47
C ILE A 196 3.08 11.05 0.81
N LEU A 197 2.97 12.20 0.12
CA LEU A 197 1.78 12.59 -0.66
C LEU A 197 1.93 12.32 -2.15
N ASN A 198 3.03 11.69 -2.58
CA ASN A 198 3.20 11.25 -3.95
C ASN A 198 2.11 10.22 -4.28
N PRO A 199 1.26 10.46 -5.29
CA PRO A 199 0.24 9.49 -5.69
C PRO A 199 0.81 8.12 -6.03
N PHE A 200 2.03 8.04 -6.56
CA PHE A 200 2.67 6.77 -6.85
C PHE A 200 2.90 5.94 -5.60
N VAL A 201 3.42 6.56 -4.54
CA VAL A 201 3.65 5.92 -3.24
C VAL A 201 2.33 5.46 -2.64
N ILE A 202 1.27 6.27 -2.73
CA ILE A 202 -0.03 5.92 -2.16
C ILE A 202 -0.71 4.80 -2.96
N LEU A 203 -0.76 4.91 -4.29
CA LEU A 203 -1.45 3.96 -5.16
C LEU A 203 -0.75 2.61 -5.21
N GLU A 204 0.55 2.58 -5.48
CA GLU A 204 1.26 1.32 -5.63
C GLU A 204 1.55 0.67 -4.29
N LEU A 205 2.16 1.41 -3.36
CA LEU A 205 2.59 0.80 -2.11
C LEU A 205 1.41 0.48 -1.20
N THR A 206 0.56 1.48 -0.89
CA THR A 206 -0.60 1.25 -0.02
C THR A 206 -1.79 0.63 -0.75
N GLY A 207 -2.15 1.15 -1.92
CA GLY A 207 -3.33 0.71 -2.67
C GLY A 207 -3.19 -0.73 -3.17
N ASN A 208 -2.09 -1.04 -3.87
CA ASN A 208 -1.81 -2.35 -4.47
C ASN A 208 -0.97 -3.29 -3.60
N LEU A 209 -0.71 -2.93 -2.33
CA LEU A 209 -0.02 -3.75 -1.33
C LEU A 209 1.45 -4.07 -1.64
N HIS A 210 2.15 -3.17 -2.32
CA HIS A 210 3.59 -3.31 -2.54
C HIS A 210 4.40 -3.09 -1.24
N PHE A 211 5.11 -4.14 -0.81
CA PHE A 211 5.85 -4.18 0.47
C PHE A 211 7.15 -3.38 0.46
N GLU A 212 7.47 -2.74 -0.66
CA GLU A 212 8.54 -1.76 -0.80
C GLU A 212 8.40 -0.61 0.20
N SER A 213 7.19 -0.28 0.67
CA SER A 213 6.99 0.66 1.80
C SER A 213 7.70 0.21 3.08
N VAL A 214 7.68 -1.10 3.38
CA VAL A 214 8.38 -1.67 4.55
C VAL A 214 9.89 -1.61 4.35
N MET A 215 10.35 -1.91 3.14
CA MET A 215 11.77 -1.76 2.77
C MET A 215 12.24 -0.31 2.94
N ILE A 216 11.51 0.66 2.39
CA ILE A 216 11.84 2.09 2.47
C ILE A 216 11.87 2.55 3.94
N PHE A 217 10.93 2.09 4.76
CA PHE A 217 10.95 2.36 6.20
C PHE A 217 12.27 1.94 6.84
N PHE A 218 12.69 0.68 6.65
CA PHE A 218 13.93 0.18 7.24
C PHE A 218 15.17 0.87 6.67
N ILE A 219 15.20 1.21 5.38
CA ILE A 219 16.29 1.97 4.78
C ILE A 219 16.40 3.36 5.42
N ILE A 220 15.30 4.09 5.49
CA ILE A 220 15.29 5.45 6.07
C ILE A 220 15.62 5.42 7.56
N TRP A 221 15.13 4.40 8.28
CA TRP A 221 15.47 4.22 9.67
C TRP A 221 16.96 3.90 9.86
N SER A 222 17.52 3.01 9.04
CA SER A 222 18.94 2.68 9.03
C SER A 222 19.83 3.89 8.74
N LEU A 223 19.44 4.76 7.80
CA LEU A 223 20.21 5.96 7.47
C LEU A 223 20.13 7.04 8.55
N TYR A 224 19.11 7.00 9.40
CA TYR A 224 18.93 7.95 10.49
C TYR A 224 19.73 7.57 11.74
N LEU A 225 19.86 6.27 12.02
CA LEU A 225 20.61 5.76 13.18
C LEU A 225 22.12 6.02 13.03
#